data_AF-A0A2M7WJ62-F1
#
_entry.id   AF-A0A2M7WJ62-F1
#
_cell.length_a   1.000
_cell.length_b   1.000
_cell.length_c   1.000
_cell.angle_alpha   90.00
_cell.angle_beta   90.00
_cell.angle_gamma   90.00
#
_symmetry.space_group_name_H-M   'P 1'
#
loop_
_entity.id
_entity.type
_entity.pdbx_description
1 polymer ?
#
loop_
_entity_poly.entity_id
_entity_poly.type
_entity_poly.pdbx_seq_one_letter_code
_entity_poly.pdbx_strand_id
1 'polypeptide(L)'
;MSGAPDKRELALRRELGERTIKLNPLEKLHPQGGKTDTGLKKATDDVNALIREERLEEAKKCLRRHLQKYPSEPGLLIHAMVLEVLDRPNGSYDEAKEMGCKTMEAAIEKDSKSHIVAALSNMGIIALNEGQCQYSKMLYLAAHAIDKEALTPMQNLAGWHSRKSELEQAQVWVERILEAYPDWLKKEDIISFFKKDESLHNLRIYEPFKALVLDKVN
;
A
#
# COMPACT_ATOMS: atom_id res chain seq x y z
N MET A 1 0.26 20.00 -23.95
CA MET A 1 -0.97 20.59 -23.37
C MET A 1 -1.30 19.80 -22.13
N SER A 2 -1.07 20.40 -20.95
CA SER A 2 -1.38 19.79 -19.65
C SER A 2 -2.88 19.87 -19.42
N GLY A 3 -3.60 18.79 -19.70
CA GLY A 3 -5.02 18.67 -19.39
C GLY A 3 -5.15 18.41 -17.89
N ALA A 4 -5.99 19.19 -17.20
CA ALA A 4 -6.34 18.89 -15.83
C ALA A 4 -6.84 17.43 -15.74
N PRO A 5 -6.39 16.64 -14.75
CA PRO A 5 -6.82 15.25 -14.60
C PRO A 5 -8.35 15.20 -14.50
N ASP A 6 -8.98 14.27 -15.22
CA ASP A 6 -10.43 14.12 -15.20
C ASP A 6 -10.90 13.69 -13.78
N LYS A 7 -12.17 13.91 -13.44
CA LYS A 7 -12.74 13.56 -12.13
C LYS A 7 -12.45 12.12 -11.68
N ARG A 8 -12.39 11.18 -12.61
CA ARG A 8 -12.01 9.78 -12.40
C ARG A 8 -10.55 9.64 -12.05
N GLU A 9 -9.66 10.33 -12.76
CA GLU A 9 -8.23 10.33 -12.43
C GLU A 9 -7.96 10.94 -11.04
N LEU A 10 -8.66 12.02 -10.69
CA LEU A 10 -8.61 12.61 -9.35
C LEU A 10 -9.13 11.65 -8.27
N ALA A 11 -10.24 10.96 -8.51
CA ALA A 11 -10.76 9.95 -7.61
C ALA A 11 -9.78 8.78 -7.43
N LEU A 12 -9.15 8.33 -8.51
CA LEU A 12 -8.16 7.25 -8.49
C LEU A 12 -6.87 7.64 -7.74
N ARG A 13 -6.44 8.90 -7.81
CA ARG A 13 -5.28 9.42 -7.05
C ARG A 13 -5.58 9.53 -5.56
N ARG A 14 -6.79 9.99 -5.20
CA ARG A 14 -7.28 10.02 -3.82
C ARG A 14 -7.39 8.60 -3.24
N GLU A 15 -8.01 7.70 -3.99
CA GLU A 15 -8.15 6.29 -3.62
C GLU A 15 -6.79 5.60 -3.48
N LEU A 16 -5.79 5.92 -4.31
CA LEU A 16 -4.42 5.43 -4.15
C LEU A 16 -3.78 5.92 -2.84
N GLY A 17 -4.00 7.19 -2.48
CA GLY A 17 -3.64 7.70 -1.16
C GLY A 17 -4.32 6.92 -0.05
N GLU A 18 -5.62 6.66 -0.17
CA GLU A 18 -6.40 5.88 0.79
C GLU A 18 -6.03 4.38 0.83
N ARG A 19 -5.58 3.79 -0.28
CA ARG A 19 -5.01 2.42 -0.28
C ARG A 19 -3.73 2.37 0.53
N THR A 20 -2.98 3.45 0.56
CA THR A 20 -1.81 3.60 1.43
C THR A 20 -2.22 3.51 2.92
N ILE A 21 -3.45 3.90 3.29
CA ILE A 21 -4.05 3.66 4.64
C ILE A 21 -4.36 2.19 4.86
N LYS A 22 -5.05 1.55 3.91
CA LYS A 22 -5.61 0.19 4.08
C LYS A 22 -4.56 -0.92 3.99
N LEU A 23 -3.49 -0.69 3.22
CA LEU A 23 -2.43 -1.67 2.97
C LEU A 23 -1.39 -1.76 4.10
N ASN A 24 -1.54 -0.95 5.16
CA ASN A 24 -0.55 -0.89 6.23
C ASN A 24 -1.04 -1.35 7.61
N PRO A 25 -1.50 -2.61 7.79
CA PRO A 25 -1.36 -3.26 9.07
C PRO A 25 0.04 -3.91 9.11
N LEU A 26 1.07 -3.15 9.50
CA LEU A 26 2.40 -3.70 9.83
C LEU A 26 2.32 -4.87 10.83
N GLU A 27 1.19 -5.00 11.54
CA GLU A 27 0.86 -6.11 12.45
C GLU A 27 0.97 -7.51 11.79
N LYS A 28 0.83 -7.65 10.46
CA LYS A 28 0.94 -8.97 9.78
C LYS A 28 2.30 -9.25 9.12
N LEU A 29 3.22 -8.29 9.10
CA LEU A 29 4.55 -8.44 8.49
C LEU A 29 5.62 -8.97 9.46
N HIS A 30 5.22 -9.38 10.66
CA HIS A 30 6.10 -9.98 11.66
C HIS A 30 5.70 -11.42 11.96
N PRO A 31 6.43 -12.39 11.41
CA PRO A 31 6.83 -13.54 12.19
C PRO A 31 8.34 -13.45 12.45
N GLN A 32 8.66 -13.46 13.75
CA GLN A 32 9.91 -13.91 14.38
C GLN A 32 10.95 -12.85 14.80
N GLY A 33 11.22 -12.83 16.11
CA GLY A 33 12.60 -12.96 16.60
C GLY A 33 13.17 -11.86 17.49
N GLY A 34 12.63 -10.64 17.46
CA GLY A 34 13.17 -9.53 18.25
C GLY A 34 12.34 -9.22 19.51
N LYS A 35 12.98 -8.92 20.64
CA LYS A 35 12.31 -8.23 21.76
C LYS A 35 11.79 -6.90 21.23
N THR A 36 10.50 -6.80 20.95
CA THR A 36 9.87 -5.57 20.48
C THR A 36 9.97 -4.53 21.59
N ASP A 37 10.60 -3.38 21.32
CA ASP A 37 10.54 -2.23 22.23
C ASP A 37 9.06 -1.88 22.42
N THR A 38 8.54 -2.08 23.63
CA THR A 38 7.15 -1.83 23.98
C THR A 38 6.75 -0.38 23.71
N GLY A 39 7.70 0.56 23.75
CA GLY A 39 7.50 1.96 23.39
C GLY A 39 7.37 2.18 21.89
N LEU A 40 8.13 1.46 21.06
CA LEU A 40 8.03 1.55 19.60
C LEU A 40 6.75 0.89 19.09
N LYS A 41 6.37 -0.27 19.64
CA LYS A 41 5.09 -0.91 19.30
C LYS A 41 3.92 0.04 19.58
N LYS A 42 3.89 0.62 20.79
CA LYS A 42 2.86 1.60 21.16
C LYS A 42 2.86 2.81 20.22
N ALA A 43 4.03 3.33 19.85
CA ALA A 43 4.15 4.44 18.90
C ALA A 43 3.49 4.13 17.55
N THR A 44 3.75 2.94 17.01
CA THR A 44 3.14 2.47 15.76
C THR A 44 1.63 2.27 15.91
N ASP A 45 1.18 1.70 17.02
CA ASP A 45 -0.26 1.49 17.29
C ASP A 45 -1.02 2.82 17.41
N ASP A 46 -0.45 3.80 18.13
CA ASP A 46 -1.05 5.12 18.34
C ASP A 46 -1.25 5.87 17.00
N VAL A 47 -0.23 5.86 16.12
CA VAL A 47 -0.33 6.48 14.79
C VAL A 47 -1.36 5.75 13.92
N ASN A 48 -1.37 4.42 13.93
CA ASN A 48 -2.34 3.63 13.16
C ASN A 48 -3.78 3.88 13.59
N ALA A 49 -4.04 3.97 14.89
CA ALA A 49 -5.36 4.28 15.41
C ALA A 49 -5.85 5.64 14.90
N LEU A 50 -5.01 6.68 14.97
CA LEU A 50 -5.35 8.02 14.49
C LEU A 50 -5.60 8.04 12.98
N ILE A 51 -4.84 7.28 12.19
CA ILE A 51 -5.08 7.14 10.74
C ILE A 51 -6.43 6.46 10.47
N ARG A 52 -6.77 5.38 11.18
CA ARG A 52 -8.06 4.67 11.03
C ARG A 52 -9.25 5.54 11.42
N GLU A 53 -9.06 6.45 12.38
CA GLU A 53 -10.05 7.43 12.81
C GLU A 53 -10.09 8.68 11.91
N GLU A 54 -9.31 8.72 10.82
CA GLU A 54 -9.18 9.86 9.89
C GLU A 54 -8.67 11.16 10.56
N ARG A 55 -8.02 11.05 11.72
CA ARG A 55 -7.45 12.17 12.50
C ARG A 55 -6.03 12.48 12.04
N LEU A 56 -5.88 12.83 10.75
CA LEU A 56 -4.57 12.92 10.08
C LEU A 56 -3.62 13.95 10.70
N GLU A 57 -4.11 15.11 11.11
CA GLU A 57 -3.26 16.13 11.76
C GLU A 57 -2.72 15.67 13.12
N GLU A 58 -3.54 14.94 13.87
CA GLU A 58 -3.11 14.32 15.13
C GLU A 58 -2.13 13.19 14.88
N ALA A 59 -2.37 12.36 13.85
CA ALA A 59 -1.45 11.32 13.42
C ALA A 59 -0.07 11.91 13.06
N LYS A 60 -0.01 13.01 12.29
CA LYS A 60 1.24 13.72 11.97
C LYS A 60 1.94 14.27 13.21
N LYS A 61 1.19 14.85 14.15
CA LYS A 61 1.77 15.38 15.40
C LYS A 61 2.31 14.26 16.28
N CYS A 62 1.58 13.16 16.39
CA CYS A 62 1.99 11.94 17.08
C CYS A 62 3.27 11.37 16.45
N LEU A 63 3.25 11.18 15.13
CA LEU A 63 4.37 10.63 14.38
C LEU A 63 5.64 11.48 14.51
N ARG A 64 5.53 12.82 14.41
CA ARG A 64 6.67 13.73 14.60
C ARG A 64 7.36 13.54 15.95
N ARG A 65 6.59 13.34 17.03
CA ARG A 65 7.16 13.06 18.36
C ARG A 65 7.88 11.71 18.40
N HIS A 66 7.33 10.69 17.74
CA HIS A 66 7.95 9.38 17.71
C HIS A 66 9.23 9.36 16.85
N LEU A 67 9.24 10.03 15.70
CA LEU A 67 10.44 10.16 14.86
C LEU A 67 11.57 10.94 15.55
N GLN A 68 11.29 11.85 16.50
CA GLN A 68 12.35 12.46 17.31
C GLN A 68 13.10 11.44 18.18
N LYS A 69 12.39 10.42 18.68
CA LYS A 69 12.97 9.36 19.51
C LYS A 69 13.55 8.21 18.66
N TYR A 70 12.95 7.98 17.50
CA TYR A 70 13.18 6.83 16.64
C TYR A 70 13.35 7.28 15.17
N PRO A 71 14.40 8.06 14.85
CA PRO A 71 14.51 8.76 13.56
C PRO A 71 14.68 7.83 12.36
N SER A 72 15.22 6.63 12.58
CA SER A 72 15.48 5.63 11.53
C SER A 72 14.62 4.38 11.69
N GLU A 73 13.48 4.45 12.38
CA GLU A 73 12.58 3.30 12.46
C GLU A 73 11.75 3.17 11.19
N PRO A 74 11.97 2.12 10.34
CA PRO A 74 11.36 2.05 9.01
C PRO A 74 9.83 2.07 9.07
N GLY A 75 9.24 1.43 10.08
CA GLY A 75 7.79 1.47 10.30
C GLY A 75 7.27 2.90 10.43
N LEU A 76 7.92 3.76 11.22
CA LEU A 76 7.51 5.16 11.39
C LEU A 76 7.77 5.99 10.13
N LEU A 77 8.87 5.73 9.40
CA LEU A 77 9.17 6.40 8.14
C LEU A 77 8.12 6.06 7.06
N ILE A 78 7.63 4.81 7.03
CA ILE A 78 6.49 4.43 6.18
C ILE A 78 5.26 5.25 6.54
N HIS A 79 4.92 5.39 7.83
CA HIS A 79 3.76 6.22 8.23
C HIS A 79 3.92 7.68 7.80
N ALA A 80 5.13 8.22 7.81
CA ALA A 80 5.39 9.58 7.35
C ALA A 80 5.10 9.69 5.85
N MET A 81 5.62 8.75 5.07
CA MET A 81 5.36 8.67 3.63
C MET A 81 3.86 8.55 3.35
N VAL A 82 3.13 7.71 4.09
CA VAL A 82 1.66 7.56 3.96
C VAL A 82 0.95 8.88 4.24
N LEU A 83 1.25 9.53 5.37
CA LEU A 83 0.59 10.76 5.78
C LEU A 83 0.86 11.92 4.82
N GLU A 84 2.05 12.01 4.24
CA GLU A 84 2.37 13.00 3.21
C GLU A 84 1.52 12.78 1.94
N VAL A 85 1.35 11.52 1.51
CA VAL A 85 0.50 11.19 0.36
C VAL A 85 -0.96 11.56 0.64
N LEU A 86 -1.43 11.35 1.87
CA LEU A 86 -2.80 11.66 2.29
C LEU A 86 -3.09 13.15 2.41
N ASP A 87 -2.14 13.92 2.90
CA ASP A 87 -2.30 15.37 3.04
C ASP A 87 -2.34 16.05 1.68
N ARG A 88 -1.58 15.50 0.72
CA ARG A 88 -1.35 16.11 -0.58
C ARG A 88 -1.64 15.12 -1.72
N PRO A 89 -2.89 14.62 -1.87
CA PRO A 89 -3.23 13.65 -2.92
C PRO A 89 -3.06 14.19 -4.35
N ASN A 90 -2.84 15.51 -4.49
CA ASN A 90 -2.59 16.19 -5.75
C ASN A 90 -1.34 17.08 -5.71
N GLY A 91 -0.49 16.96 -4.67
CA GLY A 91 0.71 17.79 -4.50
C GLY A 91 1.97 17.11 -5.04
N SER A 92 3.10 17.84 -4.97
CA SER A 92 4.41 17.20 -5.12
C SER A 92 4.65 16.28 -3.93
N TYR A 93 5.10 15.06 -4.21
CA TYR A 93 5.38 14.04 -3.19
C TYR A 93 6.87 14.01 -2.81
N ASP A 94 7.59 15.14 -2.92
CA ASP A 94 9.03 15.21 -2.65
C ASP A 94 9.36 14.80 -1.21
N GLU A 95 8.60 15.28 -0.23
CA GLU A 95 8.74 14.87 1.18
C GLU A 95 8.46 13.37 1.35
N ALA A 96 7.43 12.83 0.70
CA ALA A 96 7.12 11.41 0.73
C ALA A 96 8.22 10.55 0.09
N LYS A 97 8.82 11.01 -1.02
CA LYS A 97 9.96 10.34 -1.68
C LYS A 97 11.20 10.36 -0.81
N GLU A 98 11.48 11.47 -0.12
CA GLU A 98 12.58 11.54 0.86
C GLU A 98 12.38 10.53 1.98
N MET A 99 11.17 10.41 2.53
CA MET A 99 10.84 9.40 3.53
C MET A 99 10.93 7.97 2.97
N GLY A 100 10.58 7.75 1.71
CA GLY A 100 10.78 6.48 1.01
C GLY A 100 12.26 6.07 0.93
N CYS A 101 13.14 7.01 0.55
CA CYS A 101 14.59 6.77 0.53
C CYS A 101 15.14 6.43 1.91
N LYS A 102 14.79 7.23 2.93
CA LYS A 102 15.17 6.97 4.34
C LYS A 102 14.65 5.62 4.83
N THR A 103 13.44 5.24 4.45
CA THR A 103 12.85 3.93 4.78
C THR A 103 13.68 2.82 4.16
N MET A 104 14.05 2.95 2.90
CA MET A 104 14.86 1.95 2.19
C MET A 104 16.23 1.77 2.85
N GLU A 105 16.93 2.87 3.13
CA GLU A 105 18.22 2.85 3.82
C GLU A 105 18.12 2.12 5.18
N ALA A 106 17.17 2.55 6.03
CA ALA A 106 16.97 1.95 7.34
C ALA A 106 16.52 0.47 7.27
N ALA A 107 15.72 0.11 6.26
CA ALA A 107 15.28 -1.27 6.06
C ALA A 107 16.43 -2.18 5.60
N ILE A 108 17.34 -1.68 4.76
CA ILE A 108 18.56 -2.41 4.36
C ILE A 108 19.49 -2.58 5.55
N GLU A 109 19.73 -1.54 6.34
CA GLU A 109 20.57 -1.61 7.55
C GLU A 109 20.04 -2.63 8.57
N LYS A 110 18.71 -2.78 8.66
CA LYS A 110 18.02 -3.71 9.55
C LYS A 110 17.75 -5.09 8.91
N ASP A 111 18.20 -5.33 7.68
CA ASP A 111 17.92 -6.55 6.88
C ASP A 111 16.42 -6.92 6.86
N SER A 112 15.55 -5.92 6.76
CA SER A 112 14.11 -6.10 6.90
C SER A 112 13.42 -6.12 5.55
N LYS A 113 13.32 -7.32 4.96
CA LYS A 113 12.61 -7.56 3.69
C LYS A 113 11.20 -6.96 3.65
N SER A 114 10.43 -7.12 4.73
CA SER A 114 9.07 -6.59 4.83
C SER A 114 9.01 -5.06 4.68
N HIS A 115 9.94 -4.33 5.31
CA HIS A 115 10.01 -2.88 5.19
C HIS A 115 10.50 -2.44 3.81
N ILE A 116 11.41 -3.20 3.17
CA ILE A 116 11.83 -2.94 1.78
C ILE A 116 10.62 -3.09 0.83
N VAL A 117 9.85 -4.18 0.96
CA VAL A 117 8.65 -4.44 0.17
C VAL A 117 7.61 -3.33 0.34
N ALA A 118 7.39 -2.89 1.58
CA ALA A 118 6.47 -1.80 1.88
C ALA A 118 6.94 -0.46 1.30
N ALA A 119 8.24 -0.15 1.41
CA ALA A 119 8.82 1.06 0.85
C ALA A 119 8.64 1.12 -0.68
N LEU A 120 9.02 0.05 -1.39
CA LEU A 120 8.84 -0.05 -2.84
C LEU A 120 7.37 0.02 -3.26
N SER A 121 6.48 -0.63 -2.52
CA SER A 121 5.05 -0.59 -2.80
C SER A 121 4.48 0.82 -2.66
N ASN A 122 4.85 1.56 -1.63
CA ASN A 122 4.38 2.94 -1.43
C ASN A 122 5.03 3.92 -2.41
N MET A 123 6.32 3.76 -2.73
CA MET A 123 6.96 4.53 -3.79
C MET A 123 6.32 4.27 -5.16
N GLY A 124 5.85 3.05 -5.41
CA GLY A 124 5.09 2.72 -6.61
C GLY A 124 3.76 3.48 -6.67
N ILE A 125 3.06 3.60 -5.53
CA ILE A 125 1.82 4.39 -5.43
C ILE A 125 2.12 5.87 -5.73
N ILE A 126 3.17 6.43 -5.13
CA ILE A 126 3.62 7.81 -5.37
C ILE A 126 3.92 8.02 -6.87
N ALA A 127 4.73 7.14 -7.46
CA ALA A 127 5.06 7.21 -8.89
C ALA A 127 3.81 7.16 -9.76
N LEU A 128 2.82 6.32 -9.41
CA LEU A 128 1.56 6.25 -10.14
C LEU A 128 0.75 7.54 -10.01
N ASN A 129 0.71 8.17 -8.83
CA ASN A 129 0.06 9.46 -8.60
C ASN A 129 0.75 10.62 -9.35
N GLU A 130 2.07 10.55 -9.54
CA GLU A 130 2.85 11.49 -10.36
C GLU A 130 2.73 11.20 -11.88
N GLY A 131 1.94 10.20 -12.27
CA GLY A 131 1.72 9.81 -13.67
C GLY A 131 2.84 8.93 -14.26
N GLN A 132 3.84 8.54 -13.47
CA GLN A 132 4.96 7.68 -13.85
C GLN A 132 4.53 6.20 -13.89
N CYS A 133 3.60 5.87 -14.79
CA CYS A 133 2.90 4.58 -14.84
C CYS A 133 3.82 3.36 -14.99
N GLN A 134 4.87 3.45 -15.81
CA GLN A 134 5.78 2.32 -16.02
C GLN A 134 6.74 2.16 -14.83
N TYR A 135 7.19 3.27 -14.24
CA TYR A 135 8.04 3.24 -13.07
C TYR A 135 7.31 2.65 -11.86
N SER A 136 6.03 2.98 -11.65
CA SER A 136 5.23 2.34 -10.59
C SER A 136 5.12 0.83 -10.75
N LYS A 137 4.89 0.35 -11.97
CA LYS A 137 4.86 -1.09 -12.27
C LYS A 137 6.19 -1.76 -11.94
N MET A 138 7.31 -1.15 -12.32
CA MET A 138 8.64 -1.66 -12.00
C MET A 138 8.85 -1.76 -10.48
N LEU A 139 8.42 -0.77 -9.71
CA LEU A 139 8.52 -0.77 -8.25
C LEU A 139 7.67 -1.89 -7.62
N TYR A 140 6.45 -2.09 -8.09
CA TYR A 140 5.61 -3.19 -7.61
C TYR A 140 6.18 -4.57 -7.96
N LEU A 141 6.74 -4.74 -9.17
CA LEU A 141 7.41 -5.97 -9.58
C LEU A 141 8.67 -6.23 -8.75
N ALA A 142 9.46 -5.19 -8.45
CA ALA A 142 10.63 -5.29 -7.58
C ALA A 142 10.24 -5.72 -6.16
N ALA A 143 9.18 -5.12 -5.60
CA ALA A 143 8.63 -5.51 -4.31
C ALA A 143 8.21 -7.00 -4.29
N HIS A 144 7.48 -7.45 -5.33
CA HIS A 144 7.08 -8.85 -5.46
C HIS A 144 8.28 -9.81 -5.67
N ALA A 145 9.34 -9.36 -6.34
CA ALA A 145 10.55 -10.18 -6.53
C ALA A 145 11.30 -10.42 -5.22
N ILE A 146 11.23 -9.49 -4.27
CA ILE A 146 11.82 -9.61 -2.94
C ILE A 146 11.02 -10.55 -2.05
N ASP A 147 9.69 -10.44 -2.10
CA ASP A 147 8.77 -11.32 -1.39
C ASP A 147 7.58 -11.68 -2.29
N LYS A 148 7.57 -12.93 -2.77
CA LYS A 148 6.55 -13.45 -3.67
C LYS A 148 5.22 -13.70 -2.97
N GLU A 149 5.21 -13.83 -1.65
CA GLU A 149 4.01 -14.11 -0.85
C GLU A 149 3.39 -12.82 -0.30
N ALA A 150 4.09 -11.68 -0.41
CA ALA A 150 3.58 -10.40 0.04
C ALA A 150 2.31 -9.99 -0.71
N LEU A 151 1.23 -9.81 0.05
CA LEU A 151 -0.09 -9.43 -0.47
C LEU A 151 -0.08 -8.07 -1.18
N THR A 152 0.55 -7.07 -0.56
CA THR A 152 0.55 -5.67 -1.01
C THR A 152 1.00 -5.48 -2.47
N PRO A 153 2.18 -5.97 -2.90
CA PRO A 153 2.60 -5.81 -4.30
C PRO A 153 1.68 -6.54 -5.29
N MET A 154 1.12 -7.71 -4.92
CA MET A 154 0.16 -8.42 -5.78
C MET A 154 -1.15 -7.62 -5.96
N GLN A 155 -1.69 -7.05 -4.88
CA GLN A 155 -2.87 -6.18 -4.93
C GLN A 155 -2.62 -4.93 -5.77
N ASN A 156 -1.42 -4.34 -5.66
CA ASN A 156 -1.03 -3.18 -6.44
C ASN A 156 -0.90 -3.53 -7.93
N LEU A 157 -0.36 -4.70 -8.28
CA LEU A 157 -0.25 -5.16 -9.66
C LEU A 157 -1.62 -5.52 -10.28
N ALA A 158 -2.49 -6.20 -9.54
CA ALA A 158 -3.87 -6.46 -9.96
C ALA A 158 -4.61 -5.14 -10.27
N GLY A 159 -4.51 -4.16 -9.35
CA GLY A 159 -5.09 -2.83 -9.53
C GLY A 159 -4.47 -2.06 -10.70
N TRP A 160 -3.15 -2.14 -10.88
CA TRP A 160 -2.44 -1.48 -11.99
C TRP A 160 -2.95 -1.99 -13.35
N HIS A 161 -3.05 -3.31 -13.52
CA HIS A 161 -3.53 -3.93 -14.76
C HIS A 161 -5.01 -3.65 -15.02
N SER A 162 -5.86 -3.77 -13.99
CA SER A 162 -7.29 -3.49 -14.09
C SER A 162 -7.58 -2.05 -14.54
N ARG A 163 -6.81 -1.07 -14.04
CA ARG A 163 -6.91 0.35 -14.44
C ARG A 163 -6.54 0.59 -15.90
N LYS A 164 -5.71 -0.26 -16.50
CA LYS A 164 -5.35 -0.24 -17.92
C LYS A 164 -6.30 -1.08 -18.79
N SER A 165 -7.35 -1.65 -18.19
CA SER A 165 -8.27 -2.60 -18.83
C SER A 165 -7.57 -3.86 -19.34
N GLU A 166 -6.41 -4.20 -18.77
CA GLU A 166 -5.68 -5.45 -19.02
C GLU A 166 -6.24 -6.54 -18.09
N LEU A 167 -7.50 -6.92 -18.31
CA LEU A 167 -8.30 -7.71 -17.35
C LEU A 167 -7.76 -9.12 -17.15
N GLU A 168 -7.25 -9.76 -18.20
CA GLU A 168 -6.60 -11.08 -18.12
C GLU A 168 -5.36 -11.03 -17.22
N GLN A 169 -4.57 -9.96 -17.31
CA GLN A 169 -3.37 -9.81 -16.48
C GLN A 169 -3.74 -9.46 -15.04
N ALA A 170 -4.78 -8.63 -14.84
CA ALA A 170 -5.30 -8.36 -13.50
C ALA A 170 -5.81 -9.65 -12.84
N GLN A 171 -6.49 -10.51 -13.60
CA GLN A 171 -6.97 -11.81 -13.16
C GLN A 171 -5.82 -12.74 -12.74
N VAL A 172 -4.72 -12.79 -13.49
CA VAL A 172 -3.52 -13.57 -13.10
C VAL A 172 -2.99 -13.15 -11.72
N TRP A 173 -3.00 -11.85 -11.42
CA TRP A 173 -2.59 -11.38 -10.08
C TRP A 173 -3.62 -11.71 -9.00
N VAL A 174 -4.91 -11.71 -9.31
CA VAL A 174 -5.95 -12.19 -8.39
C VAL A 174 -5.72 -13.67 -8.08
N GLU A 175 -5.50 -14.51 -9.08
CA GLU A 175 -5.23 -15.95 -8.90
C GLU A 175 -4.01 -16.18 -8.00
N ARG A 176 -2.92 -15.43 -8.20
CA ARG A 176 -1.75 -15.48 -7.31
C ARG A 176 -2.08 -15.11 -5.86
N ILE A 177 -2.94 -14.12 -5.63
CA ILE A 177 -3.42 -13.79 -4.27
C ILE A 177 -4.17 -14.97 -3.68
N LEU A 178 -5.04 -15.64 -4.44
CA LEU A 178 -5.81 -16.79 -3.93
C LEU A 178 -4.91 -18.01 -3.67
N GLU A 179 -3.88 -18.22 -4.49
CA GLU A 179 -2.87 -19.27 -4.30
C GLU A 179 -2.05 -19.05 -3.03
N ALA A 180 -1.56 -17.82 -2.80
CA ALA A 180 -0.82 -17.47 -1.59
C ALA A 180 -1.70 -17.46 -0.33
N TYR A 181 -3.01 -17.22 -0.49
CA TYR A 181 -3.98 -17.12 0.60
C TYR A 181 -5.20 -18.02 0.34
N PRO A 182 -5.08 -19.37 0.46
CA PRO A 182 -6.19 -20.28 0.19
C PRO A 182 -7.40 -20.06 1.12
N ASP A 183 -7.16 -19.55 2.33
CA ASP A 183 -8.17 -19.16 3.31
C ASP A 183 -8.64 -17.69 3.15
N TRP A 184 -8.49 -17.07 1.97
CA TRP A 184 -8.82 -15.65 1.76
C TRP A 184 -10.26 -15.28 2.13
N LEU A 185 -11.21 -16.22 2.07
CA LEU A 185 -12.60 -16.01 2.52
C LEU A 185 -12.71 -15.75 4.04
N LYS A 186 -11.68 -16.05 4.83
CA LYS A 186 -11.61 -15.71 6.27
C LYS A 186 -10.90 -14.38 6.52
N LYS A 187 -10.40 -13.71 5.47
CA LYS A 187 -9.58 -12.50 5.54
C LYS A 187 -10.35 -11.31 5.00
N GLU A 188 -11.00 -10.57 5.90
CA GLU A 188 -11.82 -9.40 5.56
C GLU A 188 -11.05 -8.33 4.76
N ASP A 189 -9.74 -8.19 4.98
CA ASP A 189 -8.86 -7.30 4.22
C ASP A 189 -8.78 -7.70 2.74
N ILE A 190 -8.69 -9.00 2.43
CA ILE A 190 -8.66 -9.50 1.05
C ILE A 190 -10.05 -9.42 0.42
N ILE A 191 -11.11 -9.78 1.15
CA ILE A 191 -12.50 -9.67 0.66
C ILE A 191 -12.83 -8.22 0.34
N SER A 192 -12.51 -7.30 1.24
CA SER A 192 -12.72 -5.86 1.07
C SER A 192 -11.97 -5.33 -0.15
N PHE A 193 -10.72 -5.76 -0.37
CA PHE A 193 -9.98 -5.43 -1.57
C PHE A 193 -10.74 -5.86 -2.85
N PHE A 194 -11.14 -7.11 -2.95
CA PHE A 194 -11.84 -7.60 -4.15
C PHE A 194 -13.20 -6.95 -4.38
N LYS A 195 -13.97 -6.68 -3.33
CA LYS A 195 -15.33 -6.12 -3.44
C LYS A 195 -15.35 -4.60 -3.62
N LYS A 196 -14.43 -3.88 -2.96
CA LYS A 196 -14.57 -2.44 -2.70
C LYS A 196 -13.40 -1.60 -3.21
N ASP A 197 -12.25 -2.17 -3.55
CA ASP A 197 -11.11 -1.40 -4.08
C ASP A 197 -11.38 -0.96 -5.52
N GLU A 198 -11.49 0.36 -5.76
CA GLU A 198 -11.90 0.92 -7.05
C GLU A 198 -10.85 0.70 -8.14
N SER A 199 -9.60 0.36 -7.79
CA SER A 199 -8.64 -0.13 -8.79
C SER A 199 -9.12 -1.40 -9.51
N LEU A 200 -9.97 -2.21 -8.88
CA LEU A 200 -10.56 -3.41 -9.47
C LEU A 200 -11.93 -3.18 -10.12
N HIS A 201 -12.40 -1.93 -10.21
CA HIS A 201 -13.73 -1.62 -10.74
C HIS A 201 -14.02 -2.32 -12.07
N ASN A 202 -13.10 -2.22 -13.04
CA ASN A 202 -13.26 -2.83 -14.36
C ASN A 202 -13.25 -4.37 -14.29
N LEU A 203 -12.56 -4.96 -13.31
CA LEU A 203 -12.46 -6.40 -13.13
C LEU A 203 -13.73 -7.01 -12.53
N ARG A 204 -14.53 -6.25 -11.78
CA ARG A 204 -15.76 -6.75 -11.14
C ARG A 204 -16.84 -7.20 -12.12
N ILE A 205 -16.81 -6.69 -13.35
CA ILE A 205 -17.72 -7.10 -14.44
C ILE A 205 -17.08 -8.14 -15.38
N TYR A 206 -15.83 -8.53 -15.12
CA TYR A 206 -15.13 -9.55 -15.89
C TYR A 206 -15.52 -10.94 -15.37
N GLU A 207 -16.09 -11.77 -16.24
CA GLU A 207 -16.73 -13.02 -15.82
C GLU A 207 -15.78 -14.00 -15.10
N PRO A 208 -14.52 -14.20 -15.53
CA PRO A 208 -13.57 -15.04 -14.79
C PRO A 208 -13.35 -14.58 -13.35
N PHE A 209 -13.22 -13.27 -13.12
CA PHE A 209 -13.06 -12.72 -11.78
C PHE A 209 -14.33 -12.90 -10.94
N LYS A 210 -15.50 -12.60 -11.54
CA LYS A 210 -16.78 -12.72 -10.87
C LYS A 210 -17.03 -14.15 -10.39
N ALA A 211 -16.87 -15.13 -11.27
CA ALA A 211 -17.04 -16.55 -10.96
C ALA A 211 -16.02 -17.05 -9.93
N LEU A 212 -14.76 -16.58 -10.01
CA LEU A 212 -13.71 -17.02 -9.11
C LEU A 212 -13.85 -16.42 -7.70
N VAL A 213 -14.29 -15.16 -7.61
CA VAL A 213 -14.23 -14.34 -6.40
C VAL A 213 -15.61 -13.89 -5.94
N LEU A 214 -16.31 -13.07 -6.72
CA LEU A 214 -17.52 -12.38 -6.28
C LEU A 214 -18.66 -13.34 -5.92
N ASP A 215 -18.84 -14.41 -6.70
CA ASP A 215 -19.87 -15.42 -6.44
C ASP A 215 -19.63 -16.22 -5.15
N LYS A 216 -18.43 -16.13 -4.56
CA LYS A 216 -18.08 -16.81 -3.30
C LYS A 216 -18.22 -15.92 -2.06
N VAL A 217 -18.46 -14.62 -2.24
CA VAL A 217 -18.56 -13.60 -1.17
C VAL A 217 -19.89 -12.83 -1.21
N ASN A 218 -20.85 -13.32 -1.99
CA ASN A 218 -22.22 -12.81 -2.10
C ASN A 218 -23.18 -13.66 -1.28
#